data_AF-A0A2H0URX1-F1
#
_entry.id   AF-A0A2H0URX1-F1
#
_cell.length_a   1.000
_cell.length_b   1.000
_cell.length_c   1.000
_cell.angle_alpha   90.00
_cell.angle_beta   90.00
_cell.angle_gamma   90.00
#
_symmetry.space_group_name_H-M   'P 1'
#
loop_
_entity.id
_entity.type
_entity.pdbx_description
1 polymer ?
#
loop_
_entity_poly.entity_id
_entity_poly.type
_entity_poly.pdbx_seq_one_letter_code
_entity_poly.pdbx_strand_id
1 'polypeptide(L)'
;MAGPREAREQSRARAKLDGTQDCVAAAIHANTKRYWPFDDRIRNKETGDDAAWESLQSPNTGTRTRGLKELQKIANRDGLFVVVPEKTPTTEGEKEFFEKLYGVPVVFAGDYEGKKTFTTLNGLALHPGNAPELANRVRGTINPHLGYEKLHHELDNKIVEAEFAKSISKDAMPPFKSAWEVIPKDRLSEFDKTRREAMDAILYLLNNPNVDATRSNEEKIGLLLRRYIEYSRTAFPEGAFLKRIDDSMGMEGGGLLNTMADEKTIRNWIKEFIDELGGIQDTISKPKNFDEIRTSADAERLLKNADDPYLSTSVMRALLFEPEKLLIQRTLNPEVSPMGKPLEFRVIFIDGESVYTEPRHSYEYLPEQTKKASEFLTKFFNKAPEKYQYLSGGADVMLDKNGNYYFIEFNFGSQPGGMDPWWTPIYGNQFISALQGKPTPLLKELETVYQLGSKAQIEFLGQVEKRGSILYYSIHEVFHWFKDRAIKEVIRKPSREAANRTLEEIKKIYDAAKVLKAKDAGDLAEIEEIYQSAVSDLKAYTG
;
A
#
# COMPACT_ATOMS: atom_id res chain seq x y z
N MET A 1 39.06 -19.86 -26.06
CA MET A 1 37.88 -20.36 -26.79
C MET A 1 37.46 -21.64 -26.10
N ALA A 2 36.30 -21.66 -25.45
CA ALA A 2 35.81 -22.83 -24.72
C ALA A 2 35.56 -23.98 -25.71
N GLY A 3 36.01 -25.19 -25.35
CA GLY A 3 35.92 -26.35 -26.23
C GLY A 3 34.47 -26.84 -26.41
N PRO A 4 34.18 -27.66 -27.44
CA PRO A 4 32.83 -28.20 -27.70
C PRO A 4 32.21 -28.97 -26.51
N ARG A 5 33.04 -29.41 -25.57
CA ARG A 5 32.63 -30.11 -24.34
C ARG A 5 32.13 -29.16 -23.26
N GLU A 6 32.81 -28.03 -23.04
CA GLU A 6 32.37 -26.98 -22.11
C GLU A 6 31.07 -26.31 -22.59
N ALA A 7 30.92 -26.09 -23.90
CA ALA A 7 29.69 -25.57 -24.48
C ALA A 7 28.49 -26.54 -24.28
N ARG A 8 28.75 -27.86 -24.32
CA ARG A 8 27.73 -28.89 -24.05
C ARG A 8 27.38 -28.99 -22.56
N GLU A 9 28.34 -28.83 -21.67
CA GLU A 9 28.09 -28.83 -20.22
C GLU A 9 27.35 -27.57 -19.77
N GLN A 10 27.68 -26.40 -20.32
CA GLN A 10 26.92 -25.16 -20.12
C GLN A 10 25.51 -25.22 -20.71
N SER A 11 25.34 -25.86 -21.88
CA SER A 11 24.02 -26.07 -22.49
C SER A 11 23.15 -27.04 -21.68
N ARG A 12 23.75 -28.09 -21.09
CA ARG A 12 23.03 -29.03 -20.20
C ARG A 12 22.69 -28.40 -18.84
N ALA A 13 23.56 -27.54 -18.30
CA ALA A 13 23.27 -26.78 -17.09
C ALA A 13 22.12 -25.77 -17.33
N ARG A 14 22.10 -25.08 -18.48
CA ARG A 14 20.98 -24.23 -18.90
C ARG A 14 19.67 -25.01 -19.06
N ALA A 15 19.69 -26.14 -19.76
CA ALA A 15 18.49 -26.97 -19.95
C ALA A 15 17.92 -27.52 -18.62
N LYS A 16 18.77 -27.81 -17.62
CA LYS A 16 18.30 -28.16 -16.27
C LYS A 16 17.70 -26.97 -15.52
N LEU A 17 18.28 -25.78 -15.64
CA LEU A 17 17.73 -24.56 -15.05
C LEU A 17 16.38 -24.20 -15.66
N ASP A 18 16.26 -24.26 -16.99
CA ASP A 18 15.02 -23.97 -17.72
C ASP A 18 13.91 -24.97 -17.36
N GLY A 19 14.23 -26.28 -17.29
CA GLY A 19 13.25 -27.30 -16.89
C GLY A 19 12.80 -27.24 -15.43
N THR A 20 13.64 -26.74 -14.52
CA THR A 20 13.24 -26.50 -13.12
C THR A 20 12.37 -25.25 -13.00
N GLN A 21 12.62 -24.24 -13.84
CA GLN A 21 11.87 -22.98 -13.88
C GLN A 21 10.46 -23.14 -14.46
N ASP A 22 10.27 -23.95 -15.49
CA ASP A 22 8.94 -24.25 -16.05
C ASP A 22 8.07 -25.01 -15.04
N CYS A 23 8.66 -25.90 -14.23
CA CYS A 23 7.95 -26.58 -13.16
C CYS A 23 7.56 -25.64 -12.01
N VAL A 24 8.43 -24.71 -11.61
CA VAL A 24 8.14 -23.70 -10.58
C VAL A 24 7.06 -22.74 -11.05
N ALA A 25 7.13 -22.23 -12.29
CA ALA A 25 6.11 -21.36 -12.85
C ALA A 25 4.75 -22.06 -12.97
N ALA A 26 4.73 -23.34 -13.36
CA ALA A 26 3.50 -24.14 -13.42
C ALA A 26 2.93 -24.44 -12.03
N ALA A 27 3.77 -24.72 -11.03
CA ALA A 27 3.33 -24.97 -9.66
C ALA A 27 2.81 -23.68 -8.98
N ILE A 28 3.46 -22.53 -9.22
CA ILE A 28 2.99 -21.21 -8.79
C ILE A 28 1.67 -20.85 -9.50
N HIS A 29 1.53 -21.09 -10.80
CA HIS A 29 0.29 -20.81 -11.54
C HIS A 29 -0.86 -21.75 -11.13
N ALA A 30 -0.56 -23.01 -10.79
CA ALA A 30 -1.53 -23.96 -10.28
C ALA A 30 -1.96 -23.65 -8.84
N ASN A 31 -1.05 -23.12 -8.01
CA ASN A 31 -1.36 -22.72 -6.64
C ASN A 31 -2.04 -21.35 -6.56
N THR A 32 -1.66 -20.36 -7.37
CA THR A 32 -2.33 -19.04 -7.41
C THR A 32 -3.80 -19.16 -7.82
N LYS A 33 -4.16 -20.05 -8.75
CA LYS A 33 -5.57 -20.34 -9.08
C LYS A 33 -6.35 -21.13 -8.01
N ARG A 34 -5.67 -21.80 -7.08
CA ARG A 34 -6.29 -22.61 -6.00
C ARG A 34 -6.39 -21.87 -4.66
N TYR A 35 -5.51 -20.91 -4.42
CA TYR A 35 -5.41 -20.16 -3.16
C TYR A 35 -5.82 -18.69 -3.30
N TRP A 36 -6.28 -18.27 -4.49
CA TRP A 36 -6.95 -16.98 -4.67
C TRP A 36 -8.48 -17.15 -4.66
N PRO A 37 -9.05 -17.35 -3.47
CA PRO A 37 -10.17 -16.55 -3.07
C PRO A 37 -9.67 -15.73 -1.88
N PHE A 38 -9.35 -14.46 -2.11
CA PHE A 38 -9.71 -13.48 -1.08
C PHE A 38 -11.23 -13.53 -1.00
N ASP A 39 -11.73 -14.51 -0.23
CA ASP A 39 -13.11 -14.57 0.13
C ASP A 39 -13.27 -13.63 1.32
N ASP A 40 -13.73 -12.42 1.05
CA ASP A 40 -14.10 -11.44 2.08
C ASP A 40 -15.10 -12.01 3.10
N ARG A 41 -15.70 -13.18 2.84
CA ARG A 41 -16.49 -13.94 3.81
C ARG A 41 -15.68 -14.55 4.97
N ILE A 42 -14.34 -14.56 4.94
CA ILE A 42 -13.52 -14.98 6.10
C ILE A 42 -13.34 -13.84 7.11
N ARG A 43 -13.53 -12.56 6.72
CA ARG A 43 -13.49 -11.43 7.66
C ARG A 43 -14.68 -11.38 8.64
N ASN A 44 -15.79 -12.06 8.35
CA ASN A 44 -17.05 -11.91 9.09
C ASN A 44 -17.72 -13.23 9.48
N LYS A 45 -16.96 -14.32 9.68
CA LYS A 45 -17.49 -15.38 10.54
C LYS A 45 -17.20 -14.98 11.97
N GLU A 46 -18.25 -14.85 12.76
CA GLU A 46 -18.27 -14.85 14.22
C GLU A 46 -17.65 -16.15 14.77
N THR A 47 -16.38 -16.42 14.46
CA THR A 47 -15.53 -17.16 15.37
C THR A 47 -15.36 -16.25 16.58
N GLY A 48 -15.63 -16.75 17.78
CA GLY A 48 -15.40 -16.04 19.03
C GLY A 48 -13.90 -15.79 19.27
N ASP A 49 -13.24 -15.11 18.35
CA ASP A 49 -11.80 -14.84 18.33
C ASP A 49 -11.42 -13.85 19.43
N ASP A 50 -12.34 -13.04 19.94
CA ASP A 50 -12.15 -12.26 21.17
C ASP A 50 -11.57 -13.12 22.32
N ALA A 51 -11.95 -14.41 22.39
CA ALA A 51 -11.45 -15.33 23.42
C ALA A 51 -10.03 -15.88 23.16
N ALA A 52 -9.55 -15.90 21.92
CA ALA A 52 -8.17 -16.27 21.61
C ALA A 52 -7.20 -15.11 21.97
N TRP A 53 -7.64 -13.85 21.84
CA TRP A 53 -6.84 -12.65 22.12
C TRP A 53 -6.62 -12.40 23.62
N GLU A 54 -7.62 -12.63 24.47
CA GLU A 54 -7.46 -12.54 25.93
C GLU A 54 -6.45 -13.54 26.50
N SER A 55 -6.21 -14.65 25.77
CA SER A 55 -5.20 -15.66 26.14
C SER A 55 -3.77 -15.26 25.76
N LEU A 56 -3.59 -14.19 24.99
CA LEU A 56 -2.29 -13.54 24.77
C LEU A 56 -1.92 -12.74 26.00
N GLN A 57 -1.55 -13.45 27.08
CA GLN A 57 -1.02 -12.84 28.29
C GLN A 57 0.22 -12.01 27.96
N SER A 58 0.01 -10.71 27.71
CA SER A 58 0.99 -9.63 27.52
C SER A 58 2.08 -9.92 26.47
N PRO A 59 2.31 -9.05 25.47
CA PRO A 59 3.62 -9.08 24.82
C PRO A 59 4.63 -8.93 25.94
N ASN A 60 5.66 -9.79 26.01
CA ASN A 60 6.75 -9.66 26.98
C ASN A 60 7.19 -8.19 27.02
N THR A 61 6.73 -7.44 28.02
CA THR A 61 6.89 -6.00 28.24
C THR A 61 8.30 -5.67 28.73
N GLY A 62 9.29 -6.46 28.32
CA GLY A 62 10.60 -6.53 28.95
C GLY A 62 11.73 -5.81 28.22
N THR A 63 11.53 -5.27 27.02
CA THR A 63 12.59 -4.52 26.34
C THR A 63 12.09 -3.18 25.84
N ARG A 64 12.76 -2.13 26.34
CA ARG A 64 12.76 -0.73 25.87
C ARG A 64 12.68 -0.64 24.34
N THR A 65 12.33 0.54 23.80
CA THR A 65 12.50 0.90 22.38
C THR A 65 13.81 0.31 21.87
N ARG A 66 13.70 -0.69 20.99
CA ARG A 66 14.87 -1.46 20.55
C ARG A 66 15.65 -0.63 19.53
N GLY A 67 14.93 0.14 18.72
CA GLY A 67 15.51 0.87 17.60
C GLY A 67 16.08 -0.08 16.55
N LEU A 68 16.30 0.43 15.35
CA LEU A 68 16.74 -0.37 14.22
C LEU A 68 18.07 -1.09 14.50
N LYS A 69 18.97 -0.45 15.25
CA LYS A 69 20.29 -1.03 15.58
C LYS A 69 20.19 -2.27 16.49
N GLU A 70 19.28 -2.30 17.46
CA GLU A 70 19.14 -3.47 18.32
C GLU A 70 18.42 -4.60 17.57
N LEU A 71 17.41 -4.26 16.78
CA LEU A 71 16.75 -5.23 15.89
C LEU A 71 17.76 -5.87 14.93
N GLN A 72 18.68 -5.09 14.35
CA GLN A 72 19.80 -5.62 13.56
C GLN A 72 20.69 -6.57 14.35
N LYS A 73 21.00 -6.27 15.62
CA LYS A 73 21.78 -7.20 16.46
C LYS A 73 21.05 -8.50 16.70
N ILE A 74 19.75 -8.45 17.01
CA ILE A 74 18.92 -9.64 17.23
C ILE A 74 18.81 -10.45 15.94
N ALA A 75 18.52 -9.79 14.81
CA ALA A 75 18.46 -10.43 13.49
C ALA A 75 19.75 -11.19 13.15
N ASN A 76 20.91 -10.62 13.49
CA ASN A 76 22.21 -11.23 13.23
C ASN A 76 22.61 -12.31 14.25
N ARG A 77 22.16 -12.20 15.51
CA ARG A 77 22.46 -13.17 16.58
C ARG A 77 21.53 -14.38 16.54
N ASP A 78 20.24 -14.14 16.45
CA ASP A 78 19.18 -15.14 16.67
C ASP A 78 18.47 -15.52 15.37
N GLY A 79 18.45 -14.62 14.39
CA GLY A 79 17.83 -14.83 13.08
C GLY A 79 16.74 -13.80 12.76
N LEU A 80 16.46 -13.67 11.47
CA LEU A 80 15.33 -12.93 10.91
C LEU A 80 14.59 -13.86 9.96
N PHE A 81 13.28 -14.01 10.17
CA PHE A 81 12.41 -14.90 9.42
C PHE A 81 11.24 -14.12 8.85
N VAL A 82 10.77 -14.50 7.68
CA VAL A 82 9.44 -14.09 7.18
C VAL A 82 8.50 -15.28 7.29
N VAL A 83 7.35 -15.05 7.89
CA VAL A 83 6.28 -16.04 8.03
C VAL A 83 5.26 -15.77 6.93
N VAL A 84 4.93 -16.81 6.17
CA VAL A 84 4.00 -16.74 5.03
C VAL A 84 2.85 -17.72 5.22
N PRO A 85 1.62 -17.45 4.71
CA PRO A 85 0.45 -18.31 4.95
C PRO A 85 0.54 -19.69 4.30
N GLU A 86 1.38 -19.84 3.28
CA GLU A 86 1.47 -21.05 2.45
C GLU A 86 1.98 -22.26 3.24
N LYS A 87 1.80 -23.44 2.64
CA LYS A 87 2.47 -24.69 3.05
C LYS A 87 3.86 -24.76 2.46
N THR A 88 4.75 -25.49 3.13
CA THR A 88 6.11 -25.70 2.61
C THR A 88 6.03 -26.26 1.19
N PRO A 89 6.74 -25.65 0.23
CA PRO A 89 6.79 -26.14 -1.13
C PRO A 89 7.36 -27.56 -1.19
N THR A 90 6.94 -28.30 -2.22
CA THR A 90 7.32 -29.71 -2.35
C THR A 90 8.71 -29.90 -2.96
N THR A 91 9.29 -28.85 -3.53
CA THR A 91 10.61 -28.88 -4.14
C THR A 91 11.55 -27.85 -3.48
N GLU A 92 12.84 -28.18 -3.44
CA GLU A 92 13.85 -27.24 -2.90
C GLU A 92 13.94 -25.96 -3.74
N GLY A 93 13.75 -26.06 -5.07
CA GLY A 93 13.79 -24.90 -5.96
C GLY A 93 12.66 -23.89 -5.70
N GLU A 94 11.47 -24.35 -5.31
CA GLU A 94 10.38 -23.45 -4.88
C GLU A 94 10.70 -22.81 -3.54
N LYS A 95 11.30 -23.55 -2.60
CA LYS A 95 11.70 -22.99 -1.31
C LYS A 95 12.80 -21.93 -1.46
N GLU A 96 13.83 -22.22 -2.25
CA GLU A 96 14.87 -21.24 -2.63
C GLU A 96 14.26 -20.02 -3.32
N PHE A 97 13.19 -20.22 -4.10
CA PHE A 97 12.43 -19.12 -4.69
C PHE A 97 11.82 -18.20 -3.60
N PHE A 98 11.11 -18.76 -2.62
CA PHE A 98 10.55 -17.99 -1.52
C PHE A 98 11.63 -17.25 -0.72
N GLU A 99 12.74 -17.91 -0.39
CA GLU A 99 13.84 -17.29 0.36
C GLU A 99 14.54 -16.18 -0.43
N LYS A 100 14.62 -16.30 -1.76
CA LYS A 100 15.12 -15.23 -2.63
C LYS A 100 14.13 -14.05 -2.70
N LEU A 101 12.83 -14.34 -2.78
CA LEU A 101 11.76 -13.34 -2.85
C LEU A 101 11.74 -12.49 -1.57
N TYR A 102 11.72 -13.15 -0.42
CA TYR A 102 11.65 -12.49 0.88
C TYR A 102 13.01 -12.06 1.44
N GLY A 103 14.11 -12.49 0.81
CA GLY A 103 15.49 -12.12 1.16
C GLY A 103 16.04 -12.78 2.43
N VAL A 104 15.22 -13.61 3.11
CA VAL A 104 15.52 -14.31 4.36
C VAL A 104 14.89 -15.70 4.40
N PRO A 105 15.28 -16.57 5.35
CA PRO A 105 14.58 -17.82 5.57
C PRO A 105 13.08 -17.62 5.77
N VAL A 106 12.29 -18.41 5.05
CA VAL A 106 10.83 -18.36 5.07
C VAL A 106 10.28 -19.49 5.93
N VAL A 107 9.28 -19.17 6.76
CA VAL A 107 8.55 -20.14 7.57
C VAL A 107 7.11 -20.21 7.09
N PHE A 108 6.70 -21.41 6.68
CA PHE A 108 5.41 -21.70 6.08
C PHE A 108 4.37 -22.00 7.16
N ALA A 109 3.53 -21.02 7.49
CA ALA A 109 2.52 -21.14 8.55
C ALA A 109 1.44 -22.19 8.22
N GLY A 110 1.25 -22.53 6.96
CA GLY A 110 0.35 -23.60 6.52
C GLY A 110 0.74 -24.99 7.07
N ASP A 111 2.01 -25.21 7.43
CA ASP A 111 2.48 -26.47 8.03
C ASP A 111 2.04 -26.63 9.50
N TYR A 112 1.45 -25.57 10.06
CA TYR A 112 1.00 -25.50 11.44
C TYR A 112 -0.53 -25.44 11.54
N GLU A 113 -1.24 -25.54 10.42
CA GLU A 113 -2.69 -25.58 10.37
C GLU A 113 -3.24 -26.72 11.26
N GLY A 114 -4.21 -26.38 12.13
CA GLY A 114 -4.81 -27.34 13.07
C GLY A 114 -4.03 -27.63 14.35
N LYS A 115 -2.85 -27.02 14.55
CA LYS A 115 -2.13 -27.13 15.83
C LYS A 115 -2.80 -26.27 16.90
N LYS A 116 -2.89 -26.80 18.13
CA LYS A 116 -3.52 -26.10 19.27
C LYS A 116 -2.65 -25.02 19.91
N THR A 117 -1.36 -24.99 19.59
CA THR A 117 -0.38 -24.07 20.16
C THR A 117 0.48 -23.47 19.05
N PHE A 118 0.85 -22.20 19.19
CA PHE A 118 1.77 -21.54 18.27
C PHE A 118 3.21 -22.06 18.46
N THR A 119 4.02 -21.96 17.39
CA THR A 119 5.45 -22.25 17.41
C THR A 119 6.25 -20.97 17.62
N THR A 120 7.28 -21.02 18.47
CA THR A 120 8.18 -19.87 18.71
C THR A 120 9.53 -20.10 18.07
N LEU A 121 9.96 -19.17 17.21
CA LEU A 121 11.27 -19.05 16.61
C LEU A 121 12.14 -18.15 17.49
N ASN A 122 13.41 -18.50 17.66
CA ASN A 122 14.35 -17.58 18.30
C ASN A 122 14.70 -16.45 17.30
N GLY A 123 14.49 -15.19 17.66
CA GLY A 123 14.81 -14.02 16.82
C GLY A 123 13.60 -13.24 16.33
N LEU A 124 13.77 -12.53 15.23
CA LEU A 124 12.74 -11.68 14.63
C LEU A 124 11.86 -12.49 13.66
N ALA A 125 10.54 -12.45 13.82
CA ALA A 125 9.62 -12.92 12.80
C ALA A 125 8.79 -11.76 12.24
N LEU A 126 8.78 -11.65 10.91
CA LEU A 126 7.97 -10.70 10.16
C LEU A 126 6.77 -11.42 9.58
N HIS A 127 5.61 -10.77 9.66
CA HIS A 127 4.36 -11.31 9.15
C HIS A 127 3.74 -10.30 8.18
N PRO A 128 4.20 -10.22 6.92
CA PRO A 128 3.65 -9.28 5.95
C PRO A 128 2.17 -9.60 5.65
N GLY A 129 1.36 -8.56 5.39
CA GLY A 129 -0.03 -8.68 4.93
C GLY A 129 -1.07 -9.11 5.97
N ASN A 130 -0.83 -10.20 6.71
CA ASN A 130 -1.83 -10.80 7.62
C ASN A 130 -1.21 -11.22 8.96
N ALA A 131 -0.66 -10.24 9.68
CA ALA A 131 0.13 -10.49 10.88
C ALA A 131 -0.58 -11.30 11.98
N PRO A 132 -1.84 -10.99 12.37
CA PRO A 132 -2.49 -11.66 13.49
C PRO A 132 -2.75 -13.16 13.23
N GLU A 133 -3.27 -13.51 12.05
CA GLU A 133 -3.57 -14.90 11.69
C GLU A 133 -2.29 -15.77 11.66
N LEU A 134 -1.23 -15.24 11.04
CA LEU A 134 0.04 -15.93 10.94
C LEU A 134 0.72 -16.05 12.31
N ALA A 135 0.65 -15.00 13.13
CA ALA A 135 1.19 -14.99 14.48
C ALA A 135 0.51 -16.01 15.39
N ASN A 136 -0.76 -16.32 15.21
CA ASN A 136 -1.44 -17.38 15.97
C ASN A 136 -0.91 -18.79 15.66
N ARG A 137 -0.08 -18.94 14.62
CA ARG A 137 0.56 -20.20 14.23
C ARG A 137 2.06 -20.18 14.50
N VAL A 138 2.75 -19.12 14.13
CA VAL A 138 4.22 -19.00 14.22
C VAL A 138 4.61 -17.60 14.68
N ARG A 139 5.48 -17.50 15.68
CA ARG A 139 5.99 -16.23 16.24
C ARG A 139 7.50 -16.26 16.37
N GLY A 140 8.13 -15.10 16.28
CA GLY A 140 9.49 -14.88 16.78
C GLY A 140 9.47 -14.57 18.27
N THR A 141 10.64 -14.53 18.90
CA THR A 141 10.82 -13.90 20.22
C THR A 141 10.50 -12.41 20.14
N ILE A 142 10.63 -11.81 18.96
CA ILE A 142 10.19 -10.45 18.64
C ILE A 142 9.43 -10.47 17.31
N ASN A 143 8.32 -9.73 17.26
CA ASN A 143 7.43 -9.65 16.11
C ASN A 143 7.17 -8.17 15.77
N PRO A 144 8.06 -7.50 15.01
CA PRO A 144 7.97 -6.07 14.77
C PRO A 144 6.63 -5.62 14.19
N HIS A 145 6.01 -6.45 13.34
CA HIS A 145 4.74 -6.16 12.67
C HIS A 145 3.52 -6.25 13.57
N LEU A 146 3.60 -7.00 14.68
CA LEU A 146 2.49 -7.09 15.64
C LEU A 146 2.47 -5.88 16.57
N GLY A 147 3.59 -5.15 16.71
CA GLY A 147 3.70 -4.00 17.59
C GLY A 147 3.14 -4.28 19.00
N TYR A 148 2.46 -3.27 19.55
CA TYR A 148 1.43 -3.51 20.57
C TYR A 148 0.11 -3.72 19.81
N GLU A 149 -0.28 -4.96 19.57
CA GLU A 149 -1.40 -5.34 18.70
C GLU A 149 -2.72 -4.63 19.06
N LYS A 150 -2.97 -4.42 20.36
CA LYS A 150 -4.11 -3.61 20.84
C LYS A 150 -4.06 -2.16 20.32
N LEU A 151 -2.88 -1.56 20.23
CA LEU A 151 -2.71 -0.20 19.71
C LEU A 151 -2.92 -0.12 18.19
N HIS A 152 -2.61 -1.18 17.43
CA HIS A 152 -2.93 -1.19 15.99
C HIS A 152 -4.45 -1.14 15.80
N HIS A 153 -5.21 -1.99 16.49
CA HIS A 153 -6.68 -1.95 16.44
C HIS A 153 -7.28 -0.64 16.95
N GLU A 154 -6.71 -0.03 17.99
CA GLU A 154 -7.13 1.30 18.44
C GLU A 154 -6.90 2.37 17.35
N LEU A 155 -5.86 2.22 16.53
CA LEU A 155 -5.44 3.19 15.52
C LEU A 155 -5.93 2.88 14.09
N ASP A 156 -6.60 1.75 13.87
CA ASP A 156 -7.26 1.40 12.59
C ASP A 156 -8.40 2.39 12.24
N ASN A 157 -8.84 3.20 13.20
CA ASN A 157 -9.80 4.27 13.00
C ASN A 157 -9.08 5.60 12.66
N LYS A 158 -9.29 6.15 11.46
CA LYS A 158 -8.66 7.41 11.02
C LYS A 158 -8.92 8.65 11.89
N ILE A 159 -10.03 8.72 12.63
CA ILE A 159 -10.21 9.78 13.65
C ILE A 159 -9.25 9.57 14.80
N VAL A 160 -9.15 8.33 15.30
CA VAL A 160 -8.25 8.00 16.43
C VAL A 160 -6.80 8.16 16.02
N GLU A 161 -6.42 7.77 14.81
CA GLU A 161 -5.10 8.03 14.21
C GLU A 161 -4.77 9.54 14.24
N ALA A 162 -5.71 10.37 13.79
CA ALA A 162 -5.47 11.79 13.66
C ALA A 162 -5.50 12.52 15.02
N GLU A 163 -6.31 12.07 15.98
CA GLU A 163 -6.24 12.52 17.38
C GLU A 163 -4.95 12.05 18.07
N PHE A 164 -4.48 10.83 17.78
CA PHE A 164 -3.17 10.36 18.22
C PHE A 164 -2.05 11.28 17.73
N ALA A 165 -2.04 11.63 16.44
CA ALA A 165 -1.06 12.55 15.88
C ALA A 165 -1.09 13.92 16.56
N LYS A 166 -2.27 14.51 16.74
CA LYS A 166 -2.45 15.79 17.45
C LYS A 166 -2.00 15.73 18.91
N SER A 167 -2.17 14.59 19.58
CA SER A 167 -1.78 14.42 20.98
C SER A 167 -0.26 14.52 21.17
N ILE A 168 0.51 14.18 20.14
CA ILE A 168 1.98 14.27 20.13
C ILE A 168 2.43 15.62 19.59
N SER A 169 1.82 16.08 18.51
CA SER A 169 2.13 17.33 17.86
C SER A 169 0.90 17.88 17.15
N LYS A 170 0.37 19.01 17.65
CA LYS A 170 -0.88 19.61 17.16
C LYS A 170 -0.90 19.87 15.66
N ASP A 171 0.26 20.18 15.09
CA ASP A 171 0.42 20.53 13.68
C ASP A 171 0.99 19.39 12.83
N ALA A 172 1.07 18.16 13.37
CA ALA A 172 1.64 17.03 12.63
C ALA A 172 0.71 16.45 11.56
N MET A 173 -0.59 16.74 11.61
CA MET A 173 -1.55 16.37 10.57
C MET A 173 -2.38 17.60 10.16
N PRO A 174 -2.89 17.64 8.93
CA PRO A 174 -3.84 18.68 8.53
C PRO A 174 -5.06 18.67 9.46
N PRO A 175 -5.66 19.83 9.74
CA PRO A 175 -6.91 19.90 10.47
C PRO A 175 -7.98 19.00 9.86
N PHE A 176 -8.74 18.34 10.71
CA PHE A 176 -9.83 17.47 10.30
C PHE A 176 -11.06 17.66 11.18
N LYS A 177 -12.19 17.20 10.67
CA LYS A 177 -13.50 17.16 11.33
C LYS A 177 -14.20 15.86 10.96
N SER A 178 -15.00 15.33 11.89
CA SER A 178 -16.01 14.33 11.54
C SER A 178 -17.10 14.94 10.65
N ALA A 179 -17.87 14.11 9.95
CA ALA A 179 -18.96 14.57 9.09
C ALA A 179 -19.98 15.47 9.81
N TRP A 180 -20.30 15.14 11.06
CA TRP A 180 -21.29 15.89 11.83
C TRP A 180 -20.77 17.26 12.28
N GLU A 181 -19.47 17.42 12.44
CA GLU A 181 -18.84 18.67 12.88
C GLU A 181 -18.75 19.76 11.80
N VAL A 182 -18.92 19.40 10.52
CA VAL A 182 -18.98 20.40 9.44
C VAL A 182 -20.38 20.93 9.19
N ILE A 183 -21.41 20.18 9.60
CA ILE A 183 -22.80 20.59 9.38
C ILE A 183 -23.16 21.65 10.43
N PRO A 184 -23.61 22.85 10.03
CA PRO A 184 -24.03 23.88 10.97
C PRO A 184 -25.15 23.35 11.90
N LYS A 185 -25.07 23.66 13.20
CA LYS A 185 -26.02 23.13 14.20
C LYS A 185 -27.47 23.45 13.88
N ASP A 186 -27.73 24.64 13.32
CA ASP A 186 -29.05 25.11 12.87
C ASP A 186 -29.54 24.41 11.57
N ARG A 187 -28.65 23.71 10.87
CA ARG A 187 -28.92 22.99 9.61
C ARG A 187 -28.95 21.47 9.76
N LEU A 188 -28.63 20.92 10.93
CA LEU A 188 -28.62 19.47 11.16
C LEU A 188 -29.96 18.79 10.82
N SER A 189 -31.08 19.38 11.24
CA SER A 189 -32.41 18.83 10.95
C SER A 189 -32.74 18.86 9.45
N GLU A 190 -32.28 19.89 8.75
CA GLU A 190 -32.47 20.03 7.31
C GLU A 190 -31.61 19.02 6.54
N PHE A 191 -30.36 18.85 6.96
CA PHE A 191 -29.45 17.88 6.38
C PHE A 191 -29.93 16.44 6.58
N ASP A 192 -30.37 16.08 7.81
CA ASP A 192 -30.91 14.73 8.07
C ASP A 192 -32.18 14.46 7.25
N LYS A 193 -33.01 15.48 7.03
CA LYS A 193 -34.16 15.36 6.12
C LYS A 193 -33.72 15.06 4.70
N THR A 194 -32.76 15.81 4.14
CA THR A 194 -32.23 15.54 2.80
C THR A 194 -31.58 14.16 2.69
N ARG A 195 -30.86 13.73 3.73
CA ARG A 195 -30.26 12.39 3.79
C ARG A 195 -31.33 11.30 3.71
N ARG A 196 -32.41 11.41 4.49
CA ARG A 196 -33.55 10.48 4.44
C ARG A 196 -34.22 10.47 3.07
N GLU A 197 -34.46 11.63 2.47
CA GLU A 197 -35.04 11.71 1.12
C GLU A 197 -34.16 11.06 0.04
N ALA A 198 -32.83 11.17 0.17
CA ALA A 198 -31.89 10.48 -0.71
C ALA A 198 -31.85 8.97 -0.47
N MET A 199 -31.91 8.52 0.79
CA MET A 199 -32.04 7.11 1.13
C MET A 199 -33.32 6.52 0.55
N ASP A 200 -34.46 7.21 0.68
CA ASP A 200 -35.75 6.78 0.14
C ASP A 200 -35.69 6.64 -1.39
N ALA A 201 -34.99 7.56 -2.06
CA ALA A 201 -34.78 7.50 -3.50
C ALA A 201 -33.95 6.26 -3.92
N ILE A 202 -32.89 5.93 -3.18
CA ILE A 202 -32.05 4.76 -3.45
C ILE A 202 -32.82 3.46 -3.21
N LEU A 203 -33.53 3.38 -2.08
CA LEU A 203 -34.36 2.23 -1.76
C LEU A 203 -35.48 2.04 -2.80
N TYR A 204 -36.04 3.13 -3.33
CA TYR A 204 -36.98 3.08 -4.43
C TYR A 204 -36.32 2.51 -5.70
N LEU A 205 -35.12 2.98 -6.08
CA LEU A 205 -34.39 2.45 -7.23
C LEU A 205 -34.12 0.95 -7.06
N LEU A 206 -33.57 0.52 -5.93
CA LEU A 206 -33.27 -0.89 -5.65
C LEU A 206 -34.50 -1.81 -5.75
N ASN A 207 -35.69 -1.32 -5.42
CA ASN A 207 -36.94 -2.09 -5.50
C ASN A 207 -37.63 -2.03 -6.86
N ASN A 208 -37.21 -1.15 -7.76
CA ASN A 208 -37.85 -0.91 -9.05
C ASN A 208 -36.81 -0.92 -10.18
N PRO A 209 -36.20 -2.08 -10.49
CA PRO A 209 -35.06 -2.17 -11.42
C PRO A 209 -35.39 -1.78 -12.87
N ASN A 210 -36.67 -1.76 -13.24
CA ASN A 210 -37.13 -1.33 -14.57
C ASN A 210 -37.43 0.18 -14.65
N VAL A 211 -37.25 0.91 -13.55
CA VAL A 211 -37.37 2.37 -13.56
C VAL A 211 -35.96 2.91 -13.76
N ASP A 212 -35.70 3.41 -14.97
CA ASP A 212 -34.51 4.24 -15.24
C ASP A 212 -34.37 5.24 -14.09
N ALA A 213 -33.16 5.39 -13.56
CA ALA A 213 -32.90 6.32 -12.48
C ALA A 213 -33.43 7.69 -12.89
N THR A 214 -34.62 8.03 -12.41
CA THR A 214 -35.27 9.23 -12.90
C THR A 214 -34.38 10.41 -12.49
N ARG A 215 -34.28 11.42 -13.34
CA ARG A 215 -33.57 12.67 -13.03
C ARG A 215 -33.86 13.19 -11.61
N SER A 216 -35.07 12.96 -11.09
CA SER A 216 -35.50 13.30 -9.73
C SER A 216 -34.74 12.55 -8.62
N ASN A 217 -34.43 11.26 -8.79
CA ASN A 217 -33.67 10.48 -7.82
C ASN A 217 -32.18 10.87 -7.82
N GLU A 218 -31.60 11.09 -9.01
CA GLU A 218 -30.24 11.64 -9.14
C GLU A 218 -30.14 13.03 -8.49
N GLU A 219 -31.17 13.87 -8.66
CA GLU A 219 -31.23 15.20 -8.06
C GLU A 219 -31.25 15.15 -6.53
N LYS A 220 -31.98 14.20 -5.92
CA LYS A 220 -32.00 14.02 -4.45
C LYS A 220 -30.66 13.56 -3.88
N ILE A 221 -30.06 12.54 -4.50
CA ILE A 221 -28.73 12.04 -4.11
C ILE A 221 -27.69 13.14 -4.28
N GLY A 222 -27.73 13.85 -5.42
CA GLY A 222 -26.83 14.94 -5.70
C GLY A 222 -27.03 16.15 -4.78
N LEU A 223 -28.25 16.43 -4.32
CA LEU A 223 -28.50 17.51 -3.37
C LEU A 223 -27.82 17.24 -2.03
N LEU A 224 -27.87 16.00 -1.53
CA LEU A 224 -27.17 15.59 -0.31
C LEU A 224 -25.66 15.84 -0.42
N LEU A 225 -25.04 15.30 -1.48
CA LEU A 225 -23.59 15.45 -1.69
C LEU A 225 -23.18 16.92 -1.84
N ARG A 226 -23.92 17.72 -2.61
CA ARG A 226 -23.63 19.15 -2.80
C ARG A 226 -23.70 19.93 -1.49
N ARG A 227 -24.75 19.70 -0.68
CA ARG A 227 -24.88 20.32 0.65
C ARG A 227 -23.71 19.94 1.55
N TYR A 228 -23.34 18.67 1.55
CA TYR A 228 -22.21 18.20 2.34
C TYR A 228 -20.88 18.85 1.90
N ILE A 229 -20.64 18.96 0.59
CA ILE A 229 -19.48 19.67 0.03
C ILE A 229 -19.51 21.15 0.42
N GLU A 230 -20.66 21.82 0.35
CA GLU A 230 -20.83 23.23 0.73
C GLU A 230 -20.51 23.47 2.21
N TYR A 231 -21.04 22.63 3.10
CA TYR A 231 -20.72 22.69 4.53
C TYR A 231 -19.24 22.41 4.80
N SER A 232 -18.66 21.45 4.09
CA SER A 232 -17.24 21.14 4.17
C SER A 232 -16.36 22.31 3.70
N ARG A 233 -16.75 23.02 2.63
CA ARG A 233 -16.08 24.25 2.15
C ARG A 233 -16.20 25.40 3.16
N THR A 234 -17.31 25.47 3.89
CA THR A 234 -17.45 26.47 4.96
C THR A 234 -16.47 26.21 6.11
N ALA A 235 -16.27 24.93 6.46
CA ALA A 235 -15.30 24.53 7.47
C ALA A 235 -13.84 24.64 6.99
N PHE A 236 -13.58 24.34 5.72
CA PHE A 236 -12.27 24.38 5.07
C PHE A 236 -12.36 25.10 3.72
N PRO A 237 -12.27 26.46 3.71
CA PRO A 237 -12.47 27.26 2.50
C PRO A 237 -11.47 26.98 1.38
N GLU A 238 -10.27 26.50 1.70
CA GLU A 238 -9.23 26.18 0.71
C GLU A 238 -9.37 24.76 0.14
N GLY A 239 -10.37 24.01 0.60
CA GLY A 239 -10.62 22.63 0.17
C GLY A 239 -10.37 21.60 1.27
N ALA A 240 -10.94 20.42 1.06
CA ALA A 240 -10.77 19.25 1.93
C ALA A 240 -10.92 17.96 1.12
N PHE A 241 -10.30 16.90 1.62
CA PHE A 241 -10.53 15.53 1.20
C PHE A 241 -11.63 14.90 2.06
N LEU A 242 -12.51 14.13 1.42
CA LEU A 242 -13.49 13.28 2.09
C LEU A 242 -12.94 11.86 2.15
N LYS A 243 -12.83 11.29 3.36
CA LYS A 243 -12.26 9.96 3.63
C LYS A 243 -13.25 9.12 4.44
N ARG A 244 -13.30 7.81 4.19
CA ARG A 244 -13.90 6.86 5.14
C ARG A 244 -12.90 6.51 6.23
N ILE A 245 -13.38 6.28 7.44
CA ILE A 245 -12.57 6.07 8.65
C ILE A 245 -12.09 4.62 8.77
N ASP A 246 -12.83 3.69 8.20
CA ASP A 246 -12.60 2.23 8.21
C ASP A 246 -12.14 1.70 6.84
N ASP A 247 -11.74 2.59 5.93
CA ASP A 247 -11.18 2.19 4.64
C ASP A 247 -9.78 1.60 4.87
N SER A 248 -9.72 0.28 4.99
CA SER A 248 -8.50 -0.50 5.25
C SER A 248 -7.78 -0.91 3.97
N MET A 249 -8.45 -0.86 2.82
CA MET A 249 -7.95 -1.34 1.53
C MET A 249 -8.72 -0.63 0.42
N GLY A 250 -8.26 0.53 -0.04
CA GLY A 250 -9.08 1.34 -0.94
C GLY A 250 -8.35 2.43 -1.70
N MET A 251 -7.34 2.03 -2.48
CA MET A 251 -6.76 2.80 -3.58
C MET A 251 -5.82 3.97 -3.22
N GLU A 252 -4.59 3.52 -3.08
CA GLU A 252 -3.30 4.08 -3.46
C GLU A 252 -3.19 4.94 -4.76
N GLY A 253 -4.24 5.57 -5.28
CA GLY A 253 -4.15 6.37 -6.51
C GLY A 253 -5.22 7.43 -6.64
N GLY A 254 -4.88 8.70 -6.36
CA GLY A 254 -5.41 9.90 -7.03
C GLY A 254 -6.92 10.20 -7.01
N GLY A 255 -7.76 9.33 -6.45
CA GLY A 255 -9.22 9.42 -6.50
C GLY A 255 -9.87 10.11 -5.29
N LEU A 256 -9.10 10.80 -4.45
CA LEU A 256 -9.64 11.45 -3.25
C LEU A 256 -10.74 12.45 -3.64
N LEU A 257 -11.95 12.23 -3.12
CA LEU A 257 -13.06 13.16 -3.26
C LEU A 257 -12.67 14.51 -2.65
N ASN A 258 -12.41 15.48 -3.51
CA ASN A 258 -12.01 16.83 -3.11
C ASN A 258 -13.24 17.75 -3.09
N THR A 259 -13.43 18.48 -2.00
CA THR A 259 -14.54 19.45 -1.89
C THR A 259 -14.43 20.56 -2.92
N MET A 260 -13.29 20.81 -3.57
CA MET A 260 -13.12 21.76 -4.66
C MET A 260 -13.51 21.22 -6.04
N ALA A 261 -14.05 20.00 -6.11
CA ALA A 261 -14.55 19.43 -7.36
C ALA A 261 -15.57 20.35 -8.05
N ASP A 262 -15.46 20.42 -9.38
CA ASP A 262 -16.44 21.11 -10.21
C ASP A 262 -17.73 20.29 -10.33
N GLU A 263 -18.78 20.93 -10.84
CA GLU A 263 -20.10 20.30 -10.99
C GLU A 263 -20.10 19.12 -11.97
N LYS A 264 -19.13 19.06 -12.91
CA LYS A 264 -19.00 17.92 -13.82
C LYS A 264 -18.47 16.70 -13.06
N THR A 265 -17.45 16.88 -12.24
CA THR A 265 -16.87 15.85 -11.38
C THR A 265 -17.89 15.35 -10.35
N ILE A 266 -18.63 16.27 -9.70
CA ILE A 266 -19.70 15.89 -8.76
C ILE A 266 -20.77 15.03 -9.45
N ARG A 267 -21.18 15.40 -10.67
CA ARG A 267 -22.12 14.59 -11.46
C ARG A 267 -21.57 13.21 -11.82
N ASN A 268 -20.28 13.11 -12.14
CA ASN A 268 -19.65 11.81 -12.42
C ASN A 268 -19.67 10.91 -11.18
N TRP A 269 -19.36 11.42 -9.99
CA TRP A 269 -19.42 10.65 -8.74
C TRP A 269 -20.83 10.16 -8.43
N ILE A 270 -21.85 11.00 -8.64
CA ILE A 270 -23.24 10.60 -8.45
C ILE A 270 -23.62 9.50 -9.45
N LYS A 271 -23.17 9.63 -10.70
CA LYS A 271 -23.44 8.64 -11.73
C LYS A 271 -22.76 7.30 -11.43
N GLU A 272 -21.48 7.30 -11.07
CA GLU A 272 -20.73 6.10 -10.66
C GLU A 272 -21.47 5.36 -9.53
N PHE A 273 -21.90 6.10 -8.51
CA PHE A 273 -22.67 5.54 -7.41
C PHE A 273 -24.00 4.92 -7.85
N ILE A 274 -24.72 5.57 -8.78
CA ILE A 274 -26.02 5.06 -9.29
C ILE A 274 -25.83 3.85 -10.20
N ASP A 275 -24.83 3.87 -11.07
CA ASP A 275 -24.49 2.75 -11.96
C ASP A 275 -24.17 1.49 -11.12
N GLU A 276 -23.48 1.66 -9.98
CA GLU A 276 -23.21 0.55 -9.06
C GLU A 276 -24.46 0.02 -8.34
N LEU A 277 -25.43 0.89 -8.00
CA LEU A 277 -26.71 0.44 -7.47
C LEU A 277 -27.46 -0.46 -8.47
N GLY A 278 -27.32 -0.21 -9.78
CA GLY A 278 -27.85 -1.07 -10.83
C GLY A 278 -27.25 -2.48 -10.78
N GLY A 279 -25.93 -2.60 -10.59
CA GLY A 279 -25.27 -3.90 -10.42
C GLY A 279 -25.73 -4.67 -9.17
N ILE A 280 -26.08 -3.96 -8.09
CA ILE A 280 -26.64 -4.57 -6.88
C ILE A 280 -28.07 -5.10 -7.13
N GLN A 281 -28.89 -4.40 -7.92
CA GLN A 281 -30.26 -4.84 -8.23
C GLN A 281 -30.30 -6.24 -8.84
N ASP A 282 -29.34 -6.56 -9.71
CA ASP A 282 -29.22 -7.89 -10.35
C ASP A 282 -29.00 -9.02 -9.32
N THR A 283 -28.51 -8.70 -8.12
CA THR A 283 -28.26 -9.66 -7.04
C THR A 283 -29.46 -9.86 -6.11
N ILE A 284 -30.41 -8.91 -6.07
CA ILE A 284 -31.58 -8.94 -5.18
C ILE A 284 -32.66 -9.79 -5.83
N SER A 285 -32.72 -11.07 -5.47
CA SER A 285 -33.58 -12.07 -6.10
C SER A 285 -35.08 -11.93 -5.79
N LYS A 286 -35.49 -11.03 -4.87
CA LYS A 286 -36.90 -10.70 -4.56
C LYS A 286 -37.02 -9.26 -4.04
N PRO A 287 -38.04 -8.48 -4.46
CA PRO A 287 -38.35 -7.18 -3.85
C PRO A 287 -38.70 -7.39 -2.38
N LYS A 288 -37.93 -6.76 -1.48
CA LYS A 288 -38.18 -6.78 -0.04
C LYS A 288 -39.01 -5.55 0.35
N ASN A 289 -39.77 -5.65 1.43
CA ASN A 289 -40.54 -4.50 1.91
C ASN A 289 -39.57 -3.36 2.31
N PHE A 290 -39.95 -2.11 2.02
CA PHE A 290 -39.14 -0.92 2.29
C PHE A 290 -38.69 -0.82 3.76
N ASP A 291 -39.58 -1.15 4.69
CA ASP A 291 -39.26 -1.20 6.12
C ASP A 291 -38.29 -2.34 6.48
N GLU A 292 -38.35 -3.46 5.75
CA GLU A 292 -37.42 -4.59 5.95
C GLU A 292 -36.03 -4.23 5.43
N ILE A 293 -35.87 -3.59 4.27
CA ILE A 293 -34.55 -3.16 3.78
C ILE A 293 -33.97 -2.08 4.70
N ARG A 294 -34.79 -1.12 5.16
CA ARG A 294 -34.33 -0.04 6.06
C ARG A 294 -33.84 -0.54 7.43
N THR A 295 -34.33 -1.68 7.91
CA THR A 295 -34.04 -2.19 9.27
C THR A 295 -33.29 -3.52 9.29
N SER A 296 -33.13 -4.19 8.14
CA SER A 296 -32.42 -5.46 8.07
C SER A 296 -30.92 -5.27 7.89
N ALA A 297 -30.17 -6.16 8.53
CA ALA A 297 -28.77 -6.41 8.24
C ALA A 297 -28.49 -6.74 6.75
N ASP A 298 -29.53 -6.94 5.92
CA ASP A 298 -29.38 -7.24 4.50
C ASP A 298 -29.08 -6.02 3.64
N ALA A 299 -29.59 -4.82 3.94
CA ALA A 299 -29.20 -3.59 3.20
C ALA A 299 -27.74 -3.23 3.48
N GLU A 300 -27.36 -3.38 4.75
CA GLU A 300 -25.99 -3.29 5.22
C GLU A 300 -25.11 -4.35 4.55
N ARG A 301 -25.55 -5.62 4.46
CA ARG A 301 -24.82 -6.69 3.75
C ARG A 301 -24.73 -6.48 2.24
N LEU A 302 -25.76 -5.93 1.60
CA LEU A 302 -25.78 -5.64 0.15
C LEU A 302 -24.84 -4.49 -0.23
N LEU A 303 -24.59 -3.55 0.68
CA LEU A 303 -23.73 -2.39 0.45
C LEU A 303 -22.33 -2.51 1.08
N LYS A 304 -22.14 -3.36 2.10
CA LYS A 304 -20.83 -3.66 2.71
C LYS A 304 -20.04 -4.75 1.97
N ASN A 305 -20.70 -5.65 1.23
CA ASN A 305 -20.05 -6.74 0.48
C ASN A 305 -19.87 -6.44 -1.01
N ALA A 306 -20.13 -5.21 -1.45
CA ALA A 306 -19.68 -4.80 -2.77
C ALA A 306 -18.19 -4.53 -2.65
N ASP A 307 -17.36 -5.38 -3.27
CA ASP A 307 -15.96 -5.07 -3.56
C ASP A 307 -15.98 -3.80 -4.41
N ASP A 308 -15.78 -2.65 -3.77
CA ASP A 308 -16.02 -1.34 -4.39
C ASP A 308 -14.68 -0.76 -4.82
N PRO A 309 -14.36 -0.80 -6.13
CA PRO A 309 -13.16 -0.18 -6.64
C PRO A 309 -13.29 1.35 -6.74
N TYR A 310 -14.41 1.98 -6.35
CA TYR A 310 -14.65 3.41 -6.52
C TYR A 310 -14.81 4.14 -5.18
N LEU A 311 -13.85 5.02 -4.86
CA LEU A 311 -13.88 5.85 -3.65
C LEU A 311 -15.15 6.73 -3.56
N SER A 312 -15.67 7.17 -4.72
CA SER A 312 -16.89 7.97 -4.84
C SER A 312 -18.10 7.25 -4.26
N THR A 313 -18.29 5.97 -4.59
CA THR A 313 -19.37 5.14 -4.06
C THR A 313 -19.20 4.91 -2.56
N SER A 314 -18.01 4.54 -2.11
CA SER A 314 -17.72 4.28 -0.69
C SER A 314 -18.07 5.47 0.23
N VAL A 315 -17.71 6.70 -0.17
CA VAL A 315 -18.08 7.91 0.60
C VAL A 315 -19.57 8.23 0.50
N MET A 316 -20.20 8.05 -0.68
CA MET A 316 -21.64 8.25 -0.81
C MET A 316 -22.43 7.30 0.10
N ARG A 317 -22.03 6.02 0.17
CA ARG A 317 -22.59 5.03 1.10
C ARG A 317 -22.47 5.50 2.54
N ALA A 318 -21.27 5.90 2.96
CA ALA A 318 -21.08 6.39 4.31
C ALA A 318 -21.92 7.65 4.59
N LEU A 319 -22.01 8.59 3.65
CA LEU A 319 -22.83 9.81 3.81
C LEU A 319 -24.31 9.50 4.04
N LEU A 320 -24.81 8.42 3.44
CA LEU A 320 -26.20 7.99 3.53
C LEU A 320 -26.47 7.15 4.79
N PHE A 321 -25.61 6.18 5.09
CA PHE A 321 -25.89 5.12 6.07
C PHE A 321 -25.05 5.18 7.33
N GLU A 322 -23.78 5.61 7.22
CA GLU A 322 -22.79 5.58 8.30
C GLU A 322 -21.97 6.90 8.33
N PRO A 323 -22.61 8.09 8.44
CA PRO A 323 -21.92 9.37 8.32
C PRO A 323 -20.88 9.58 9.43
N GLU A 324 -21.02 8.93 10.57
CA GLU A 324 -20.00 8.87 11.62
C GLU A 324 -18.69 8.21 11.17
N LYS A 325 -18.69 7.45 10.06
CA LYS A 325 -17.51 6.88 9.43
C LYS A 325 -16.84 7.80 8.41
N LEU A 326 -17.29 9.05 8.27
CA LEU A 326 -16.68 10.02 7.38
C LEU A 326 -15.79 11.02 8.13
N LEU A 327 -14.60 11.20 7.59
CA LEU A 327 -13.60 12.18 7.99
C LEU A 327 -13.42 13.21 6.88
N ILE A 328 -13.39 14.48 7.25
CA ILE A 328 -13.09 15.60 6.34
C ILE A 328 -11.77 16.19 6.79
N GLN A 329 -10.75 16.09 5.94
CA GLN A 329 -9.41 16.55 6.23
C GLN A 329 -9.02 17.69 5.27
N ARG A 330 -8.56 18.81 5.80
CA ARG A 330 -8.16 19.98 5.01
C ARG A 330 -7.13 19.60 3.94
N THR A 331 -7.29 20.10 2.72
CA THR A 331 -6.28 19.95 1.68
C THR A 331 -5.02 20.73 2.05
N LEU A 332 -3.87 20.14 1.77
CA LEU A 332 -2.61 20.86 1.80
C LEU A 332 -2.36 21.51 0.43
N ASN A 333 -1.50 22.54 0.44
CA ASN A 333 -0.91 23.08 -0.77
C ASN A 333 0.49 22.47 -0.90
N PRO A 334 0.63 21.30 -1.56
CA PRO A 334 1.87 20.55 -1.56
C PRO A 334 2.95 21.34 -2.31
N GLU A 335 4.18 21.26 -1.81
CA GLU A 335 5.35 21.54 -2.63
C GLU A 335 5.37 20.54 -3.79
N VAL A 336 5.88 20.97 -4.94
CA VAL A 336 5.94 20.11 -6.12
C VAL A 336 7.39 19.81 -6.48
N SER A 337 7.60 18.60 -6.98
CA SER A 337 8.87 18.17 -7.53
C SER A 337 9.21 18.93 -8.82
N PRO A 338 10.45 18.83 -9.33
CA PRO A 338 10.80 19.41 -10.63
C PRO A 338 9.92 18.91 -11.80
N MET A 339 9.40 17.69 -11.74
CA MET A 339 8.37 17.17 -12.67
C MET A 339 6.94 17.65 -12.38
N GLY A 340 6.73 18.51 -11.39
CA GLY A 340 5.42 19.05 -11.02
C GLY A 340 4.54 18.07 -10.23
N LYS A 341 5.13 17.01 -9.66
CA LYS A 341 4.41 16.02 -8.84
C LYS A 341 4.36 16.46 -7.37
N PRO A 342 3.26 16.25 -6.63
CA PRO A 342 3.23 16.55 -5.20
C PRO A 342 4.35 15.82 -4.44
N LEU A 343 5.04 16.53 -3.55
CA LEU A 343 6.07 15.95 -2.68
C LEU A 343 5.47 15.24 -1.47
N GLU A 344 4.92 14.06 -1.75
CA GLU A 344 4.47 13.09 -0.75
C GLU A 344 5.43 11.91 -0.69
N PHE A 345 5.68 11.39 0.50
CA PHE A 345 6.63 10.31 0.75
C PHE A 345 6.00 9.20 1.58
N ARG A 346 6.14 7.96 1.15
CA ARG A 346 5.81 6.77 1.96
C ARG A 346 7.02 6.48 2.84
N VAL A 347 6.88 6.64 4.15
CA VAL A 347 7.91 6.33 5.15
C VAL A 347 7.53 5.01 5.82
N ILE A 348 8.32 3.97 5.59
CA ILE A 348 8.20 2.68 6.28
C ILE A 348 9.00 2.74 7.57
N PHE A 349 8.40 2.33 8.68
CA PHE A 349 8.99 2.43 10.01
C PHE A 349 8.75 1.17 10.86
N ILE A 350 9.67 0.93 11.78
CA ILE A 350 9.58 -0.11 12.82
C ILE A 350 10.04 0.46 14.15
N ASP A 351 9.32 0.13 15.23
CA ASP A 351 9.58 0.66 16.56
C ASP A 351 9.77 2.19 16.51
N GLY A 352 8.89 2.88 15.77
CA GLY A 352 8.91 4.34 15.59
C GLY A 352 10.12 4.92 14.82
N GLU A 353 11.04 4.08 14.34
CA GLU A 353 12.20 4.51 13.55
C GLU A 353 11.97 4.26 12.06
N SER A 354 12.30 5.26 11.23
CA SER A 354 12.27 5.08 9.77
C SER A 354 13.28 4.03 9.32
N VAL A 355 12.81 3.08 8.51
CA VAL A 355 13.59 1.99 7.91
C VAL A 355 13.82 2.26 6.43
N TYR A 356 12.79 2.73 5.73
CA TYR A 356 12.81 2.99 4.30
C TYR A 356 11.89 4.18 3.96
N THR A 357 12.21 4.94 2.92
CA THR A 357 11.37 6.07 2.47
C THR A 357 11.50 6.28 0.97
N GLU A 358 10.37 6.52 0.32
CA GLU A 358 10.31 6.78 -1.11
C GLU A 358 9.28 7.85 -1.46
N PRO A 359 9.44 8.58 -2.58
CA PRO A 359 8.41 9.44 -3.12
C PRO A 359 7.18 8.62 -3.56
N ARG A 360 5.98 9.15 -3.30
CA ARG A 360 4.73 8.43 -3.53
C ARG A 360 4.15 8.61 -4.94
N HIS A 361 4.38 9.78 -5.54
CA HIS A 361 3.77 10.22 -6.82
C HIS A 361 4.80 10.55 -7.91
N SER A 362 6.08 10.23 -7.68
CA SER A 362 7.18 10.55 -8.60
C SER A 362 8.22 9.43 -8.60
N TYR A 363 8.85 9.22 -9.76
CA TYR A 363 10.04 8.38 -9.92
C TYR A 363 11.35 9.17 -9.80
N GLU A 364 11.30 10.47 -9.47
CA GLU A 364 12.49 11.30 -9.26
C GLU A 364 13.31 10.84 -8.05
N TYR A 365 14.64 10.93 -8.18
CA TYR A 365 15.54 10.60 -7.09
C TYR A 365 15.69 11.79 -6.12
N LEU A 366 14.93 11.77 -5.02
CA LEU A 366 14.81 12.88 -4.06
C LEU A 366 15.46 12.57 -2.68
N PRO A 367 16.79 12.37 -2.59
CA PRO A 367 17.45 11.87 -1.38
C PRO A 367 17.39 12.82 -0.18
N GLU A 368 17.36 14.13 -0.40
CA GLU A 368 17.29 15.10 0.69
C GLU A 368 15.90 15.17 1.31
N GLN A 369 14.86 15.18 0.48
CA GLN A 369 13.47 15.27 0.91
C GLN A 369 13.01 13.97 1.57
N THR A 370 13.37 12.81 1.01
CA THR A 370 13.13 11.49 1.63
C THR A 370 13.81 11.38 3.00
N LYS A 371 15.07 11.84 3.13
CA LYS A 371 15.76 11.91 4.43
C LYS A 371 15.02 12.80 5.44
N LYS A 372 14.57 13.99 5.02
CA LYS A 372 13.82 14.90 5.90
C LYS A 372 12.46 14.32 6.32
N ALA A 373 11.76 13.61 5.43
CA ALA A 373 10.52 12.90 5.78
C ALA A 373 10.78 11.78 6.80
N SER A 374 11.83 10.98 6.59
CA SER A 374 12.31 9.99 7.58
C SER A 374 12.60 10.61 8.95
N GLU A 375 13.30 11.75 8.98
CA GLU A 375 13.62 12.47 10.21
C GLU A 375 12.38 13.05 10.90
N PHE A 376 11.41 13.56 10.13
CA PHE A 376 10.14 14.04 10.64
C PHE A 376 9.39 12.93 11.37
N LEU A 377 9.25 11.75 10.76
CA LEU A 377 8.63 10.57 11.37
C LEU A 377 9.36 10.16 12.65
N THR A 378 10.68 10.01 12.59
CA THR A 378 11.48 9.56 13.75
C THR A 378 11.40 10.56 14.90
N LYS A 379 11.44 11.87 14.62
CA LYS A 379 11.28 12.93 15.64
C LYS A 379 9.89 12.94 16.26
N PHE A 380 8.86 12.60 15.48
CA PHE A 380 7.49 12.48 15.98
C PHE A 380 7.37 11.32 16.97
N PHE A 381 7.80 10.11 16.60
CA PHE A 381 7.71 8.94 17.49
C PHE A 381 8.61 9.08 18.72
N ASN A 382 9.78 9.72 18.62
CA ASN A 382 10.61 10.02 19.80
C ASN A 382 9.91 10.90 20.86
N LYS A 383 8.88 11.66 20.47
CA LYS A 383 8.04 12.44 21.39
C LYS A 383 6.80 11.68 21.85
N ALA A 384 6.44 10.60 21.17
CA ALA A 384 5.27 9.80 21.49
C ALA A 384 5.43 9.12 22.86
N PRO A 385 4.33 8.88 23.60
CA PRO A 385 4.36 8.00 24.78
C PRO A 385 5.01 6.66 24.45
N GLU A 386 5.76 6.10 25.41
CA GLU A 386 6.62 4.91 25.18
C GLU A 386 5.89 3.77 24.45
N LYS A 387 4.64 3.47 24.84
CA LYS A 387 3.83 2.41 24.20
C LYS A 387 3.66 2.57 22.69
N TYR A 388 3.64 3.81 22.17
CA TYR A 388 3.50 4.11 20.75
C TYR A 388 4.84 4.14 20.00
N GLN A 389 5.97 4.15 20.72
CA GLN A 389 7.30 4.04 20.13
C GLN A 389 7.62 2.61 19.65
N TYR A 390 6.72 1.66 19.86
CA TYR A 390 6.86 0.28 19.38
C TYR A 390 5.96 -0.02 18.18
N LEU A 391 5.30 1.01 17.64
CA LEU A 391 4.49 0.85 16.44
C LEU A 391 5.40 0.66 15.22
N SER A 392 4.88 -0.12 14.29
CA SER A 392 5.48 -0.35 12.98
C SER A 392 4.42 -0.08 11.92
N GLY A 393 4.85 0.17 10.68
CA GLY A 393 3.95 0.38 9.57
C GLY A 393 4.51 1.34 8.54
N GLY A 394 3.60 2.01 7.83
CA GLY A 394 3.89 3.01 6.82
C GLY A 394 3.20 4.31 7.18
N ALA A 395 3.79 5.45 6.83
CA ALA A 395 3.15 6.74 6.97
C ALA A 395 3.37 7.54 5.70
N ASP A 396 2.30 8.17 5.19
CA ASP A 396 2.43 9.13 4.11
C ASP A 396 2.69 10.50 4.69
N VAL A 397 3.81 11.10 4.27
CA VAL A 397 4.29 12.40 4.73
C VAL A 397 4.32 13.35 3.55
N MET A 398 3.57 14.45 3.63
CA MET A 398 3.54 15.50 2.62
C MET A 398 4.39 16.68 3.04
N LEU A 399 5.14 17.25 2.09
CA LEU A 399 5.80 18.55 2.22
C LEU A 399 4.92 19.65 1.61
N ASP A 400 4.58 20.68 2.38
CA ASP A 400 3.85 21.85 1.88
C ASP A 400 4.78 22.90 1.26
N LYS A 401 4.20 23.86 0.52
CA LYS A 401 4.95 25.01 -0.08
C LYS A 401 5.63 25.94 0.92
N ASN A 402 5.33 25.80 2.20
CA ASN A 402 5.97 26.59 3.26
C ASN A 402 7.15 25.83 3.89
N GLY A 403 7.47 24.62 3.41
CA GLY A 403 8.56 23.80 3.92
C GLY A 403 8.20 22.96 5.15
N ASN A 404 6.92 22.82 5.48
CA ASN A 404 6.44 22.03 6.62
C ASN A 404 6.05 20.62 6.18
N TYR A 405 6.33 19.65 7.04
CA TYR A 405 5.96 18.25 6.84
C TYR A 405 4.70 17.91 7.66
N TYR A 406 3.79 17.14 7.07
CA TYR A 406 2.56 16.66 7.70
C TYR A 406 2.35 15.19 7.39
N PHE A 407 1.86 14.41 8.35
CA PHE A 407 1.27 13.11 8.06
C PHE A 407 -0.07 13.29 7.36
N ILE A 408 -0.29 12.53 6.30
CA ILE A 408 -1.56 12.44 5.57
C ILE A 408 -2.36 11.24 6.05
N GLU A 409 -1.66 10.13 6.27
CA GLU A 409 -2.18 8.88 6.79
C GLU A 409 -1.08 8.03 7.43
N PHE A 410 -1.47 7.17 8.37
CA PHE A 410 -0.71 6.03 8.84
C PHE A 410 -1.36 4.73 8.37
N ASN A 411 -0.52 3.74 8.07
CA ASN A 411 -0.89 2.37 7.76
C ASN A 411 -0.11 1.48 8.73
N PHE A 412 -0.62 1.35 9.96
CA PHE A 412 0.05 0.61 11.04
C PHE A 412 0.08 -0.90 10.76
N GLY A 413 1.01 -1.60 11.40
CA GLY A 413 1.19 -3.04 11.28
C GLY A 413 1.96 -3.45 10.03
N SER A 414 1.48 -4.49 9.35
CA SER A 414 2.18 -5.20 8.28
C SER A 414 1.66 -4.96 6.87
N GLN A 415 0.69 -4.06 6.74
CA GLN A 415 -0.07 -3.84 5.50
C GLN A 415 0.55 -2.88 4.48
N PRO A 416 1.51 -1.98 4.81
CA PRO A 416 2.13 -1.15 3.77
C PRO A 416 2.78 -2.01 2.68
N GLY A 417 2.43 -1.79 1.41
CA GLY A 417 2.94 -2.59 0.29
C GLY A 417 4.47 -2.69 0.24
N GLY A 418 5.18 -1.62 0.61
CA GLY A 418 6.65 -1.57 0.71
C GLY A 418 7.28 -2.46 1.80
N MET A 419 6.48 -3.07 2.69
CA MET A 419 6.95 -4.02 3.70
C MET A 419 6.79 -5.48 3.27
N ASP A 420 6.07 -5.74 2.19
CA ASP A 420 5.77 -7.08 1.70
C ASP A 420 6.48 -7.33 0.36
N PRO A 421 7.55 -8.15 0.37
CA PRO A 421 8.23 -8.55 -0.84
C PRO A 421 7.37 -9.36 -1.83
N TRP A 422 6.14 -9.73 -1.50
CA TRP A 422 5.21 -10.30 -2.47
C TRP A 422 4.66 -9.25 -3.44
N TRP A 423 4.37 -8.03 -2.95
CA TRP A 423 3.75 -6.96 -3.72
C TRP A 423 4.77 -6.05 -4.40
N THR A 424 5.85 -5.70 -3.69
CA THR A 424 6.87 -4.77 -4.18
C THR A 424 8.26 -5.30 -3.88
N PRO A 425 8.77 -6.26 -4.66
CA PRO A 425 9.78 -7.15 -4.10
C PRO A 425 11.14 -6.47 -3.97
N ILE A 426 11.45 -5.47 -4.80
CA ILE A 426 12.65 -4.66 -4.63
C ILE A 426 12.53 -3.79 -3.36
N TYR A 427 11.41 -3.11 -3.13
CA TYR A 427 11.21 -2.26 -1.95
C TYR A 427 11.12 -3.07 -0.65
N GLY A 428 10.37 -4.18 -0.66
CA GLY A 428 10.34 -5.14 0.44
C GLY A 428 11.74 -5.67 0.77
N ASN A 429 12.56 -5.99 -0.23
CA ASN A 429 13.96 -6.40 0.03
C ASN A 429 14.84 -5.26 0.56
N GLN A 430 14.58 -4.00 0.22
CA GLN A 430 15.27 -2.85 0.82
C GLN A 430 14.93 -2.70 2.30
N PHE A 431 13.66 -2.87 2.65
CA PHE A 431 13.19 -2.92 4.04
C PHE A 431 13.86 -4.06 4.83
N ILE A 432 13.83 -5.29 4.29
CA ILE A 432 14.50 -6.46 4.90
C ILE A 432 16.00 -6.22 5.04
N SER A 433 16.66 -5.70 4.00
CA SER A 433 18.09 -5.38 4.03
C SER A 433 18.43 -4.39 5.14
N ALA A 434 17.57 -3.40 5.38
CA ALA A 434 17.75 -2.42 6.44
C ALA A 434 17.61 -3.07 7.83
N LEU A 435 16.65 -3.98 8.03
CA LEU A 435 16.50 -4.75 9.27
C LEU A 435 17.66 -5.71 9.55
N GLN A 436 18.21 -6.33 8.52
CA GLN A 436 19.37 -7.22 8.68
C GLN A 436 20.70 -6.46 8.84
N GLY A 437 20.76 -5.21 8.36
CA GLY A 437 22.01 -4.45 8.26
C GLY A 437 22.96 -4.95 7.17
N LYS A 438 22.48 -5.77 6.22
CA LYS A 438 23.25 -6.31 5.09
C LYS A 438 22.36 -6.50 3.86
N PRO A 439 22.92 -6.46 2.63
CA PRO A 439 22.14 -6.67 1.41
C PRO A 439 21.53 -8.08 1.34
N THR A 440 20.26 -8.18 0.94
CA THR A 440 19.58 -9.45 0.63
C THR A 440 20.16 -10.08 -0.65
N PRO A 441 19.90 -11.38 -0.93
CA PRO A 441 20.35 -12.02 -2.17
C PRO A 441 19.90 -11.27 -3.44
N LEU A 442 18.65 -10.80 -3.49
CA LEU A 442 18.13 -10.03 -4.61
C LEU A 442 18.92 -8.71 -4.80
N LEU A 443 19.10 -7.93 -3.73
CA LEU A 443 19.83 -6.65 -3.84
C LEU A 443 21.30 -6.85 -4.23
N LYS A 444 21.92 -7.96 -3.84
CA LYS A 444 23.28 -8.32 -4.29
C LYS A 444 23.34 -8.64 -5.78
N GLU A 445 22.34 -9.36 -6.29
CA GLU A 445 22.23 -9.67 -7.71
C GLU A 445 22.06 -8.38 -8.53
N LEU A 446 21.13 -7.51 -8.14
CA LEU A 446 20.90 -6.22 -8.80
C LEU A 446 22.16 -5.34 -8.79
N GLU A 447 22.86 -5.27 -7.66
CA GLU A 447 24.13 -4.54 -7.55
C GLU A 447 25.23 -5.15 -8.44
N THR A 448 25.31 -6.47 -8.52
CA THR A 448 26.27 -7.16 -9.42
C THR A 448 25.96 -6.84 -10.87
N VAL A 449 24.69 -6.92 -11.28
CA VAL A 449 24.24 -6.60 -12.65
C VAL A 449 24.53 -5.13 -12.97
N TYR A 450 24.27 -4.23 -12.03
CA TYR A 450 24.56 -2.81 -12.19
C TYR A 450 26.04 -2.56 -12.50
N GLN A 451 26.94 -3.16 -11.70
CA GLN A 451 28.40 -3.01 -11.83
C GLN A 451 28.95 -3.59 -13.15
N LEU A 452 28.25 -4.51 -13.80
CA LEU A 452 28.61 -5.06 -15.11
C LEU A 452 28.24 -4.13 -16.29
N GLY A 453 27.53 -3.03 -16.03
CA GLY A 453 27.19 -2.00 -17.01
C GLY A 453 25.90 -2.27 -17.81
N SER A 454 25.51 -1.30 -18.65
CA SER A 454 24.20 -1.28 -19.33
C SER A 454 23.90 -2.51 -20.16
N LYS A 455 24.90 -3.15 -20.79
CA LYS A 455 24.70 -4.39 -21.53
C LYS A 455 24.17 -5.52 -20.64
N ALA A 456 24.73 -5.69 -19.45
CA ALA A 456 24.28 -6.70 -18.50
C ALA A 456 22.91 -6.35 -17.91
N GLN A 457 22.65 -5.06 -17.67
CA GLN A 457 21.35 -4.57 -17.22
C GLN A 457 20.25 -4.84 -18.25
N ILE A 458 20.51 -4.58 -19.54
CA ILE A 458 19.59 -4.90 -20.65
C ILE A 458 19.35 -6.41 -20.76
N GLU A 459 20.42 -7.22 -20.68
CA GLU A 459 20.27 -8.68 -20.68
C GLU A 459 19.41 -9.16 -19.51
N PHE A 460 19.61 -8.57 -18.33
CA PHE A 460 18.81 -8.87 -17.14
C PHE A 460 17.34 -8.50 -17.33
N LEU A 461 17.02 -7.32 -17.87
CA LEU A 461 15.63 -6.96 -18.21
C LEU A 461 14.98 -7.97 -19.18
N GLY A 462 15.74 -8.47 -20.16
CA GLY A 462 15.26 -9.53 -21.04
C GLY A 462 15.04 -10.87 -20.34
N GLN A 463 15.77 -11.16 -19.25
CA GLN A 463 15.50 -12.32 -18.40
C GLN A 463 14.24 -12.12 -17.56
N VAL A 464 13.98 -10.90 -17.07
CA VAL A 464 12.74 -10.54 -16.37
C VAL A 464 11.53 -10.74 -17.28
N GLU A 465 11.58 -10.23 -18.51
CA GLU A 465 10.49 -10.42 -19.49
C GLU A 465 10.19 -11.90 -19.75
N LYS A 466 11.22 -12.71 -20.04
CA LYS A 466 11.07 -14.12 -20.42
C LYS A 466 10.50 -14.99 -19.30
N ARG A 467 10.78 -14.63 -18.05
CA ARG A 467 10.29 -15.35 -16.88
C ARG A 467 8.83 -15.02 -16.55
N GLY A 468 8.24 -14.03 -17.23
CA GLY A 468 6.93 -13.49 -16.91
C GLY A 468 6.91 -12.75 -15.57
N SER A 469 5.83 -12.04 -15.26
CA SER A 469 5.62 -11.43 -13.92
C SER A 469 5.56 -12.45 -12.78
N ILE A 470 5.61 -13.74 -13.10
CA ILE A 470 5.61 -14.86 -12.17
C ILE A 470 6.87 -14.86 -11.27
N LEU A 471 7.92 -14.11 -11.63
CA LEU A 471 9.15 -14.00 -10.83
C LEU A 471 9.54 -12.55 -10.52
N TYR A 472 9.24 -12.19 -9.27
CA TYR A 472 9.92 -11.23 -8.39
C TYR A 472 9.85 -9.72 -8.67
N TYR A 473 9.68 -9.18 -9.85
CA TYR A 473 9.68 -7.71 -10.00
C TYR A 473 9.32 -7.35 -11.43
N SER A 474 8.70 -6.18 -11.61
CA SER A 474 8.40 -5.69 -12.94
C SER A 474 9.66 -5.16 -13.65
N ILE A 475 9.57 -5.02 -14.97
CA ILE A 475 10.61 -4.34 -15.75
C ILE A 475 10.77 -2.89 -15.29
N HIS A 476 9.67 -2.22 -14.93
CA HIS A 476 9.70 -0.84 -14.46
C HIS A 476 10.39 -0.71 -13.09
N GLU A 477 10.16 -1.62 -12.13
CA GLU A 477 10.83 -1.58 -10.81
C GLU A 477 12.35 -1.78 -10.94
N VAL A 478 12.78 -2.73 -11.77
CA VAL A 478 14.22 -2.97 -12.01
C VAL A 478 14.86 -1.78 -12.73
N PHE A 479 14.19 -1.23 -13.74
CA PHE A 479 14.68 -0.06 -14.45
C PHE A 479 14.78 1.16 -13.52
N HIS A 480 13.76 1.38 -12.70
CA HIS A 480 13.75 2.42 -11.67
C HIS A 480 14.94 2.26 -10.71
N TRP A 481 15.19 1.04 -10.23
CA TRP A 481 16.31 0.76 -9.34
C TRP A 481 17.67 1.05 -10.00
N PHE A 482 17.88 0.64 -11.27
CA PHE A 482 19.13 0.95 -11.99
C PHE A 482 19.31 2.45 -12.22
N LYS A 483 18.24 3.16 -12.58
CA LYS A 483 18.25 4.63 -12.71
C LYS A 483 18.76 5.27 -11.42
N ASP A 484 18.15 4.94 -10.29
CA ASP A 484 18.50 5.54 -8.99
C ASP A 484 19.95 5.31 -8.58
N ARG A 485 20.49 4.12 -8.87
CA ARG A 485 21.91 3.82 -8.63
C ARG A 485 22.82 4.72 -9.45
N ALA A 486 22.51 4.90 -10.73
CA ALA A 486 23.29 5.72 -11.64
C ALA A 486 23.26 7.21 -11.25
N ILE A 487 22.08 7.74 -10.91
CA ILE A 487 21.93 9.12 -10.44
C ILE A 487 22.67 9.35 -9.13
N LYS A 488 22.59 8.40 -8.19
CA LYS A 488 23.31 8.47 -6.91
C LYS A 488 24.83 8.57 -7.09
N GLU A 489 25.40 7.94 -8.12
CA GLU A 489 26.83 8.07 -8.43
C GLU A 489 27.18 9.46 -8.96
N VAL A 490 26.34 10.06 -9.81
CA VAL A 490 26.51 11.43 -10.28
C VAL A 490 26.44 12.43 -9.12
N ILE A 491 25.46 12.30 -8.23
CA ILE A 491 25.32 13.19 -7.07
C ILE A 491 26.54 13.13 -6.14
N ARG A 492 27.17 11.95 -6.00
CA ARG A 492 28.40 11.81 -5.19
C ARG A 492 29.61 12.51 -5.81
N LYS A 493 29.68 12.60 -7.13
CA LYS A 493 30.78 13.23 -7.88
C LYS A 493 30.23 14.04 -9.06
N PRO A 494 29.64 15.21 -8.81
CA PRO A 494 28.91 15.93 -9.84
C PRO A 494 29.84 16.47 -10.94
N SER A 495 29.52 16.16 -12.19
CA SER A 495 30.12 16.79 -13.38
C SER A 495 29.16 16.70 -14.57
N ARG A 496 29.32 17.63 -15.52
CA ARG A 496 28.52 17.64 -16.75
C ARG A 496 28.76 16.38 -17.59
N GLU A 497 30.02 15.97 -17.71
CA GLU A 497 30.41 14.77 -18.44
C GLU A 497 29.84 13.50 -17.80
N ALA A 498 29.84 13.43 -16.46
CA ALA A 498 29.27 12.30 -15.72
C ALA A 498 27.75 12.23 -15.91
N ALA A 499 27.05 13.37 -15.82
CA ALA A 499 25.60 13.45 -16.03
C ALA A 499 25.21 13.07 -17.46
N ASN A 500 25.88 13.62 -18.48
CA ASN A 500 25.61 13.29 -19.89
C ASN A 500 25.84 11.80 -20.18
N ARG A 501 26.96 11.24 -19.72
CA ARG A 501 27.24 9.80 -19.87
C ARG A 501 26.20 8.94 -19.19
N THR A 502 25.81 9.31 -17.97
CA THR A 502 24.79 8.57 -17.21
C THR A 502 23.44 8.59 -17.92
N LEU A 503 23.04 9.75 -18.45
CA LEU A 503 21.79 9.86 -19.21
C LEU A 503 21.82 9.01 -20.49
N GLU A 504 22.95 8.97 -21.20
CA GLU A 504 23.13 8.08 -22.36
C GLU A 504 23.00 6.59 -21.99
N GLU A 505 23.58 6.16 -20.86
CA GLU A 505 23.46 4.78 -20.39
C GLU A 505 22.03 4.44 -19.96
N ILE A 506 21.38 5.32 -19.20
CA ILE A 506 19.96 5.18 -18.82
C ILE A 506 19.09 5.11 -20.06
N LYS A 507 19.35 5.94 -21.08
CA LYS A 507 18.61 5.92 -22.35
C LYS A 507 18.70 4.57 -23.05
N LYS A 508 19.88 3.92 -23.08
CA LYS A 508 20.03 2.57 -23.69
C LYS A 508 19.14 1.54 -22.99
N ILE A 509 19.06 1.63 -21.66
CA ILE A 509 18.24 0.70 -20.85
C ILE A 509 16.75 1.00 -21.05
N TYR A 510 16.35 2.27 -21.07
CA TYR A 510 14.99 2.71 -21.42
C TYR A 510 14.56 2.20 -22.79
N ASP A 511 15.39 2.39 -23.82
CA ASP A 511 15.07 1.97 -25.19
C ASP A 511 14.86 0.44 -25.25
N ALA A 512 15.66 -0.34 -24.49
CA ALA A 512 15.45 -1.77 -24.36
C ALA A 512 14.15 -2.11 -23.60
N ALA A 513 13.92 -1.52 -22.42
CA ALA A 513 12.72 -1.75 -21.61
C ALA A 513 11.44 -1.49 -22.41
N LYS A 514 11.43 -0.41 -23.21
CA LYS A 514 10.33 -0.04 -24.10
C LYS A 514 10.05 -1.11 -25.16
N VAL A 515 11.08 -1.74 -25.72
CA VAL A 515 10.92 -2.84 -26.69
C VAL A 515 10.31 -4.06 -26.02
N LEU A 516 10.78 -4.42 -24.82
CA LEU A 516 10.28 -5.58 -24.07
C LEU A 516 8.82 -5.40 -23.61
N LYS A 517 8.36 -4.16 -23.39
CA LYS A 517 6.98 -3.85 -22.97
C LYS A 517 6.11 -3.25 -24.05
N ALA A 518 6.51 -3.33 -25.33
CA ALA A 518 5.82 -2.68 -26.44
C ALA A 518 4.33 -3.06 -26.61
N LYS A 519 3.87 -4.15 -25.97
CA LYS A 519 2.49 -4.64 -26.04
C LYS A 519 1.61 -4.23 -24.85
N ASP A 520 2.18 -3.63 -23.81
CA ASP A 520 1.47 -3.22 -22.61
C ASP A 520 1.53 -1.69 -22.47
N ALA A 521 0.41 -1.02 -22.75
CA ALA A 521 0.35 0.43 -22.75
C ALA A 521 0.55 1.05 -21.36
N GLY A 522 0.19 0.33 -20.29
CA GLY A 522 0.37 0.79 -18.91
C GLY A 522 1.85 0.78 -18.53
N ASP A 523 2.51 -0.36 -18.73
CA ASP A 523 3.95 -0.51 -18.47
C ASP A 523 4.80 0.50 -19.27
N LEU A 524 4.38 0.81 -20.51
CA LEU A 524 5.08 1.80 -21.34
C LEU A 524 5.01 3.22 -20.76
N ALA A 525 3.86 3.61 -20.20
CA ALA A 525 3.70 4.93 -19.59
C ALA A 525 4.60 5.10 -18.36
N GLU A 526 4.69 4.06 -17.53
CA GLU A 526 5.58 4.07 -16.35
C GLU A 526 7.07 4.08 -16.74
N ILE A 527 7.48 3.27 -17.72
CA ILE A 527 8.86 3.26 -18.23
C ILE A 527 9.24 4.63 -18.80
N GLU A 528 8.32 5.29 -19.52
CA GLU A 528 8.52 6.65 -20.00
C GLU A 528 8.68 7.63 -18.84
N GLU A 529 7.80 7.58 -17.84
CA GLU A 529 7.86 8.47 -16.68
C GLU A 529 9.18 8.30 -15.89
N ILE A 530 9.65 7.06 -15.69
CA ILE A 530 10.94 6.77 -15.06
C ILE A 530 12.08 7.40 -15.87
N TYR A 531 12.07 7.29 -17.21
CA TYR A 531 13.10 7.93 -18.03
C TYR A 531 13.04 9.47 -17.97
N GLN A 532 11.84 10.05 -18.03
CA GLN A 532 11.67 11.50 -17.90
C GLN A 532 12.12 12.01 -16.53
N SER A 533 11.93 11.22 -15.46
CA SER A 533 12.48 11.53 -14.13
C SER A 533 14.02 11.55 -14.13
N ALA A 534 14.67 10.62 -14.84
CA ALA A 534 16.13 10.64 -14.97
C ALA A 534 16.62 11.90 -15.69
N VAL A 535 15.91 12.33 -16.74
CA VAL A 535 16.20 13.58 -17.45
C VAL A 535 16.05 14.77 -16.50
N SER A 536 14.96 14.81 -15.72
CA SER A 536 14.70 15.84 -14.72
C SER A 536 15.81 15.93 -13.66
N ASP A 537 16.12 14.79 -13.03
CA ASP A 537 17.12 14.66 -11.97
C ASP A 537 18.52 15.09 -12.44
N LEU A 538 18.90 14.77 -13.68
CA LEU A 538 20.22 15.07 -14.22
C LEU A 538 20.31 16.48 -14.85
N LYS A 539 19.19 17.15 -15.11
CA LYS A 539 19.14 18.46 -15.79
C LYS A 539 19.99 19.53 -15.10
N ALA A 540 20.02 19.54 -13.77
CA ALA A 540 20.82 20.48 -12.99
C ALA A 540 22.33 20.34 -13.24
N TYR A 541 22.77 19.20 -13.77
CA TYR A 541 24.18 18.88 -14.03
C TYR A 541 24.54 18.91 -15.52
N THR A 542 23.56 18.81 -16.42
CA THR A 542 23.81 18.76 -17.87
C THR A 542 23.93 20.14 -18.53
N GLY A 543 23.44 21.21 -17.88
CA GLY A 543 23.65 22.61 -18.26
C GLY A 543 22.85 23.05 -19.47
#